data_AF-A0A840HY96-F1
#
_entry.id   AF-A0A840HY96-F1
#
_cell.length_a   1.000
_cell.length_b   1.000
_cell.length_c   1.000
_cell.angle_alpha   90.00
_cell.angle_beta   90.00
_cell.angle_gamma   90.00
#
_symmetry.space_group_name_H-M   'P 1'
#
loop_
_entity.id
_entity.type
_entity.pdbx_description
1 polymer ?
#
loop_
_entity_poly.entity_id
_entity_poly.type
_entity_poly.pdbx_seq_one_letter_code
_entity_poly.pdbx_strand_id
1 'polypeptide(L)'
;MCTNTTVPDYALGPHTASIGLTFNRGDLFPPHYRGGAFIGQHGSWNRNPRSGYAVIFVPFANGRPAGPPEQVLTGFVDDKGRARGRPVGVAFDRKGALLVADDVGDSIWRVIPSPMKP
;
A
#
# COMPACT_ATOMS: atom_id res chain seq x y z
N MET A 1 -31.63 -1.00 1.66
CA MET A 1 -30.42 -0.95 0.80
C MET A 1 -30.74 -0.14 -0.44
N CYS A 2 -29.86 0.74 -0.90
CA CYS A 2 -30.04 1.46 -2.16
C CYS A 2 -30.01 0.44 -3.31
N THR A 3 -31.04 0.43 -4.15
CA THR A 3 -31.24 -0.61 -5.18
C THR A 3 -30.55 -0.31 -6.51
N ASN A 4 -29.87 0.83 -6.64
CA ASN A 4 -29.26 1.30 -7.88
C ASN A 4 -27.86 1.90 -7.65
N THR A 5 -26.99 1.14 -6.98
CA THR A 5 -25.62 1.57 -6.63
C THR A 5 -24.60 0.62 -7.25
N THR A 6 -23.61 1.18 -7.95
CA THR A 6 -22.41 0.46 -8.36
C THR A 6 -21.54 0.23 -7.13
N VAL A 7 -21.32 -1.03 -6.78
CA VAL A 7 -20.43 -1.40 -5.66
C VAL A 7 -18.96 -1.23 -6.07
N PRO A 8 -18.05 -0.91 -5.14
CA PRO A 8 -16.62 -0.93 -5.41
C PRO A 8 -16.14 -2.33 -5.79
N ASP A 9 -15.19 -2.42 -6.73
CA ASP A 9 -14.56 -3.69 -7.13
C ASP A 9 -13.72 -4.31 -6.00
N TYR A 10 -13.28 -3.51 -5.04
CA TYR A 10 -12.45 -3.96 -3.93
C TYR A 10 -12.62 -3.08 -2.69
N ALA A 11 -12.82 -3.70 -1.54
CA ALA A 11 -12.87 -3.00 -0.26
C ALA A 11 -11.54 -3.16 0.48
N LEU A 12 -10.90 -2.04 0.84
CA LEU A 12 -9.65 -2.02 1.62
C LEU A 12 -9.87 -2.03 3.13
N GLY A 13 -11.13 -2.14 3.56
CA GLY A 13 -11.51 -2.06 4.95
C GLY A 13 -11.64 -0.62 5.49
N PRO A 14 -12.26 -0.47 6.66
CA PRO A 14 -12.61 0.84 7.18
C PRO A 14 -11.39 1.57 7.77
N HIS A 15 -11.40 2.89 7.65
CA HIS A 15 -10.44 3.82 8.26
C HIS A 15 -8.96 3.61 7.90
N THR A 16 -8.65 2.90 6.81
CA THR A 16 -7.26 2.74 6.32
C THR A 16 -6.66 4.02 5.76
N ALA A 17 -7.51 4.95 5.29
CA ALA A 17 -7.12 6.18 4.62
C ALA A 17 -6.15 5.92 3.46
N SER A 18 -6.59 5.13 2.48
CA SER A 18 -5.86 4.87 1.24
C SER A 18 -5.88 6.08 0.32
N ILE A 19 -4.76 6.80 0.23
CA ILE A 19 -4.67 8.12 -0.44
C ILE A 19 -3.60 8.19 -1.54
N GLY A 20 -2.98 7.07 -1.90
CA GLY A 20 -2.10 6.97 -3.06
C GLY A 20 -2.08 5.54 -3.60
N LEU A 21 -1.98 5.38 -4.92
CA LEU A 21 -1.96 4.08 -5.59
C LEU A 21 -1.11 4.14 -6.87
N THR A 22 -0.35 3.07 -7.14
CA THR A 22 0.38 2.88 -8.39
C THR A 22 0.37 1.41 -8.81
N PHE A 23 0.41 1.13 -10.11
CA PHE A 23 0.57 -0.24 -10.62
C PHE A 23 2.03 -0.55 -10.92
N ASN A 24 2.48 -1.76 -10.59
CA ASN A 24 3.81 -2.21 -10.95
C ASN A 24 3.81 -2.72 -12.40
N ARG A 25 4.62 -2.07 -13.24
CA ARG A 25 4.84 -2.47 -14.64
C ARG A 25 6.28 -2.89 -14.93
N GLY A 26 7.14 -2.87 -13.91
CA GLY A 26 8.55 -3.22 -14.03
C GLY A 26 8.85 -4.64 -13.56
N ASP A 27 10.12 -5.03 -13.70
CA ASP A 27 10.61 -6.37 -13.40
C ASP A 27 11.56 -6.42 -12.20
N LEU A 28 11.74 -5.29 -11.49
CA LEU A 28 12.60 -5.25 -10.31
C LEU A 28 12.04 -6.10 -9.18
N PHE A 29 10.73 -5.97 -8.91
CA PHE A 29 10.04 -6.77 -7.88
C PHE A 29 9.79 -8.19 -8.36
N PRO A 30 9.74 -9.20 -7.45
CA PRO A 30 9.42 -10.57 -7.80
C PRO A 30 8.13 -10.69 -8.66
N PRO A 31 8.03 -11.72 -9.53
CA PRO A 31 6.95 -11.83 -10.52
C PRO A 31 5.53 -11.73 -9.96
N HIS A 32 5.29 -12.13 -8.70
CA HIS A 32 3.95 -12.06 -8.09
C HIS A 32 3.47 -10.62 -7.86
N TYR A 33 4.37 -9.64 -7.83
CA TYR A 33 4.03 -8.22 -7.75
C TYR A 33 3.72 -7.58 -9.12
N ARG A 34 3.96 -8.27 -10.24
CA ARG A 34 3.80 -7.68 -11.57
C ARG A 34 2.32 -7.44 -11.88
N GLY A 35 1.98 -6.25 -12.37
CA GLY A 35 0.63 -5.87 -12.78
C GLY A 35 -0.34 -5.55 -11.65
N GLY A 36 0.00 -5.84 -10.38
CA GLY A 36 -0.83 -5.48 -9.23
C GLY A 36 -0.60 -4.04 -8.74
N ALA A 37 -1.44 -3.64 -7.78
CA ALA A 37 -1.50 -2.28 -7.27
C ALA A 37 -0.81 -2.16 -5.91
N PHE A 38 0.09 -1.18 -5.78
CA PHE A 38 0.66 -0.76 -4.51
C PHE A 38 -0.13 0.44 -4.00
N ILE A 39 -0.49 0.43 -2.72
CA ILE A 39 -1.42 1.40 -2.13
C ILE A 39 -0.84 1.93 -0.82
N GLY A 40 -0.66 3.25 -0.72
CA GLY A 40 -0.29 3.94 0.50
C GLY A 40 -1.50 4.10 1.42
N GLN A 41 -1.41 3.60 2.65
CA GLN A 41 -2.45 3.71 3.68
C GLN A 41 -1.96 4.63 4.81
N HIS A 42 -2.52 5.84 4.84
CA HIS A 42 -2.15 6.90 5.79
C HIS A 42 -2.55 6.60 7.23
N GLY A 43 -3.56 5.74 7.40
CA GLY A 43 -3.98 5.20 8.67
C GLY A 43 -5.04 5.99 9.41
N SER A 44 -5.74 5.30 10.31
CA SER A 44 -6.89 5.79 11.05
C SER A 44 -6.52 6.81 12.12
N TRP A 45 -7.28 7.90 12.21
CA TRP A 45 -7.25 8.82 13.36
C TRP A 45 -8.35 8.52 14.41
N ASN A 46 -9.46 7.89 14.00
CA ASN A 46 -10.64 7.63 14.85
C ASN A 46 -11.02 6.14 14.90
N ARG A 47 -10.07 5.26 15.28
CA ARG A 47 -10.33 3.82 15.41
C ARG A 47 -9.40 3.17 16.42
N ASN A 48 -9.92 2.21 17.19
CA ASN A 48 -9.16 1.29 18.02
C ASN A 48 -9.64 -0.16 17.77
N PRO A 49 -8.76 -1.13 17.40
CA PRO A 49 -7.34 -0.93 17.06
C PRO A 49 -7.14 -0.07 15.81
N ARG A 50 -5.93 0.46 15.62
CA ARG A 50 -5.61 1.27 14.43
C ARG A 50 -5.76 0.45 13.14
N SER A 51 -5.97 1.14 12.02
CA SER A 51 -6.09 0.57 10.67
C SER A 51 -5.19 1.36 9.71
N GLY A 52 -4.63 0.73 8.68
CA GLY A 52 -3.68 1.34 7.76
C GLY A 52 -2.26 1.43 8.33
N TYR A 53 -1.58 2.57 8.14
CA TYR A 53 -0.17 2.79 8.50
C TYR A 53 0.77 1.79 7.81
N ALA A 54 0.56 1.60 6.51
CA ALA A 54 1.31 0.64 5.71
C ALA A 54 1.29 1.01 4.22
N VAL A 55 2.21 0.43 3.46
CA VAL A 55 2.01 0.21 2.03
C VAL A 55 1.60 -1.23 1.84
N ILE A 56 0.51 -1.44 1.11
CA ILE A 56 0.01 -2.76 0.76
C ILE A 56 0.12 -3.00 -0.74
N PHE A 57 0.09 -4.26 -1.13
CA PHE A 57 -0.05 -4.73 -2.50
C PHE A 57 -1.38 -5.47 -2.67
N VAL A 58 -2.07 -5.24 -3.78
CA VAL A 58 -3.25 -6.02 -4.18
C VAL A 58 -2.93 -6.68 -5.52
N PRO A 59 -3.00 -8.03 -5.64
CA PRO A 59 -2.77 -8.70 -6.91
C PRO A 59 -3.88 -8.40 -7.90
N PHE A 60 -3.54 -8.28 -9.18
CA PHE A 60 -4.51 -8.08 -10.27
C PHE A 60 -4.36 -9.17 -11.33
N ALA A 61 -5.48 -9.63 -11.87
CA ALA A 61 -5.56 -10.51 -13.03
C ALA A 61 -6.67 -10.04 -13.95
N ASN A 62 -6.40 -9.99 -15.26
CA ASN A 62 -7.38 -9.57 -16.27
C ASN A 62 -8.06 -8.21 -15.96
N GLY A 63 -7.27 -7.25 -15.46
CA GLY A 63 -7.75 -5.91 -15.11
C GLY A 63 -8.58 -5.83 -13.83
N ARG A 64 -8.69 -6.91 -13.04
CA ARG A 64 -9.45 -6.96 -11.79
C ARG A 64 -8.59 -7.37 -10.60
N PRO A 65 -8.87 -6.89 -9.38
CA PRO A 65 -8.29 -7.41 -8.15
C PRO A 65 -8.52 -8.93 -8.04
N ALA A 66 -7.49 -9.67 -7.67
CA ALA A 66 -7.45 -11.13 -7.78
C ALA A 66 -7.02 -11.86 -6.50
N GLY A 67 -7.11 -11.21 -5.34
CA GLY A 67 -6.70 -11.82 -4.08
C GLY A 67 -6.71 -10.86 -2.89
N PRO A 68 -6.35 -11.36 -1.69
CA PRO A 68 -6.20 -10.54 -0.50
C PRO A 68 -5.02 -9.57 -0.62
N PRO A 69 -5.02 -8.47 0.17
CA PRO A 69 -3.90 -7.55 0.18
C PRO A 69 -2.71 -8.14 0.94
N GLU A 70 -1.50 -7.87 0.46
CA GLU A 70 -0.24 -8.21 1.11
C GLU A 70 0.41 -6.94 1.69
N GLN A 71 1.06 -7.04 2.84
CA GLN A 71 1.83 -5.92 3.40
C GLN A 71 3.22 -5.85 2.73
N VAL A 72 3.60 -4.66 2.27
CA VAL A 72 4.88 -4.40 1.58
C VAL A 72 5.82 -3.59 2.46
N LEU A 73 5.30 -2.55 3.12
CA LEU A 73 6.08 -1.69 4.01
C LEU A 73 5.24 -1.36 5.25
N THR A 74 5.78 -1.68 6.43
CA THR A 74 5.12 -1.51 7.73
C THR A 74 6.11 -0.95 8.75
N GLY A 75 5.73 -0.92 10.04
CA GLY A 75 6.58 -0.37 11.10
C GLY A 75 6.40 1.13 11.34
N PHE A 76 5.35 1.72 10.76
CA PHE A 76 5.03 3.15 10.89
C PHE A 76 4.38 3.53 12.23
N VAL A 77 4.06 2.56 13.08
CA VAL A 77 3.50 2.77 14.42
C VAL A 77 4.41 2.09 15.42
N ASP A 78 4.82 2.81 16.46
CA ASP A 78 5.66 2.25 17.52
C ASP A 78 4.86 1.42 18.55
N ASP A 79 5.57 0.75 19.46
CA ASP A 79 4.96 -0.09 20.50
C ASP A 79 4.06 0.68 21.48
N LYS A 80 4.18 2.01 21.52
CA LYS A 80 3.32 2.91 22.31
C LYS A 80 2.12 3.41 21.49
N GLY A 81 1.96 2.95 20.26
CA GLY A 81 0.88 3.34 19.35
C GLY A 81 1.09 4.71 18.69
N ARG A 82 2.26 5.33 18.78
CA ARG A 82 2.50 6.62 18.13
C ARG A 82 2.89 6.40 16.68
N ALA A 83 2.27 7.15 15.78
CA ALA A 83 2.66 7.17 14.38
C ALA A 83 4.06 7.80 14.26
N ARG A 84 4.99 7.08 13.64
CA ARG A 84 6.34 7.52 13.27
C ARG A 84 6.43 7.84 11.78
N GLY A 85 5.44 7.39 11.02
CA GLY A 85 5.19 7.82 9.66
C GLY A 85 3.76 7.50 9.23
N ARG A 86 3.34 8.06 8.11
CA ARG A 86 2.01 7.83 7.50
C ARG A 86 2.15 7.85 5.98
N PRO A 87 2.12 6.67 5.32
CA PRO A 87 2.25 6.57 3.88
C PRO A 87 1.16 7.36 3.13
N VAL A 88 1.56 8.15 2.13
CA VAL A 88 0.68 8.97 1.29
C VAL A 88 0.76 8.49 -0.17
N GLY A 89 1.58 9.17 -0.99
CA GLY A 89 1.75 8.90 -2.41
C GLY A 89 2.76 7.78 -2.65
N VAL A 90 2.48 6.96 -3.66
CA VAL A 90 3.36 5.88 -4.11
C VAL A 90 3.59 5.97 -5.61
N ALA A 91 4.84 5.75 -6.05
CA ALA A 91 5.20 5.79 -7.47
C ALA A 91 6.43 4.90 -7.72
N PHE A 92 6.58 4.36 -8.93
CA PHE A 92 7.81 3.67 -9.31
C PHE A 92 8.85 4.63 -9.90
N ASP A 93 10.10 4.55 -9.45
CA ASP A 93 11.22 5.25 -10.08
C ASP A 93 11.61 4.60 -11.43
N ARG A 94 12.48 5.26 -12.20
CA ARG A 94 12.94 4.75 -13.50
C ARG A 94 13.73 3.43 -13.41
N LYS A 95 14.22 3.07 -12.22
CA LYS A 95 14.93 1.81 -11.96
C LYS A 95 14.00 0.73 -11.41
N GLY A 96 12.70 1.01 -11.30
CA GLY A 96 11.68 0.07 -10.82
C GLY A 96 11.55 -0.02 -9.30
N ALA A 97 12.23 0.83 -8.51
CA ALA A 97 12.02 0.87 -7.07
C ALA A 97 10.73 1.61 -6.72
N LEU A 98 10.06 1.20 -5.66
CA LEU A 98 8.86 1.86 -5.19
C LEU A 98 9.24 3.04 -4.27
N LEU A 99 8.87 4.24 -4.68
CA LEU A 99 8.94 5.45 -3.86
C LEU A 99 7.67 5.59 -3.04
N VAL A 100 7.82 5.90 -1.75
CA VAL A 100 6.71 6.10 -0.81
C VAL A 100 6.92 7.41 -0.09
N ALA A 101 5.98 8.34 -0.24
CA ALA A 101 5.96 9.57 0.53
C ALA A 101 5.38 9.31 1.93
N ASP A 102 6.06 9.81 2.95
CA ASP A 102 5.69 9.73 4.36
C ASP A 102 5.68 11.14 4.95
N ASP A 103 4.49 11.67 5.23
CA ASP A 103 4.32 13.07 5.65
C ASP A 103 4.67 13.31 7.13
N VAL A 104 4.39 12.35 8.02
CA VAL A 104 4.77 12.44 9.44
C VAL A 104 6.26 12.18 9.64
N GLY A 105 6.83 11.28 8.85
CA GLY A 105 8.27 10.99 8.88
C GLY A 105 9.14 12.00 8.12
N ASP A 106 8.52 12.96 7.41
CA ASP A 106 9.20 13.92 6.53
C ASP A 106 10.23 13.26 5.60
N SER A 107 9.81 12.16 4.98
CA SER A 107 10.73 11.25 4.28
C SER A 107 10.13 10.69 3.00
N ILE A 108 11.01 10.43 2.03
CA ILE A 108 10.68 9.58 0.87
C ILE A 108 11.43 8.26 1.03
N TRP A 109 10.69 7.18 1.21
CA TRP A 109 11.26 5.83 1.25
C TRP A 109 11.48 5.31 -0.15
N ARG A 110 12.61 4.66 -0.40
CA ARG A 110 12.90 3.95 -1.64
C ARG A 110 12.98 2.44 -1.35
N VAL A 111 11.91 1.74 -1.68
CA VAL A 111 11.74 0.31 -1.40
C VAL A 111 12.22 -0.51 -2.60
N ILE A 112 13.09 -1.48 -2.31
CA ILE A 112 13.57 -2.48 -3.26
C ILE A 112 13.36 -3.88 -2.66
N PRO A 113 13.25 -4.93 -3.48
CA PRO A 113 13.26 -6.30 -2.97
C PRO A 113 14.55 -6.59 -2.22
N SER A 114 14.44 -7.33 -1.12
CA SER A 114 15.62 -7.91 -0.47
C SER A 114 16.36 -8.82 -1.46
N PRO A 115 17.70 -8.86 -1.41
CA PRO A 115 18.46 -9.85 -2.17
C PRO A 115 17.89 -11.24 -1.87
N MET A 116 17.65 -12.03 -2.90
CA MET A 116 17.25 -13.43 -2.73
C MET A 116 18.34 -14.09 -1.88
N LYS A 117 17.95 -14.66 -0.72
CA LYS A 117 18.88 -15.54 -0.01
C LYS A 117 19.11 -16.76 -0.91
N PRO A 118 20.38 -17.16 -1.14
CA PRO A 118 20.69 -18.34 -1.92
C PRO A 118 20.07 -19.61 -1.33
#